data_AF-A0A6N8IT85-F1
#
_entry.id   AF-A0A6N8IT85-F1
#
_cell.length_a   1.000
_cell.length_b   1.000
_cell.length_c   1.000
_cell.angle_alpha   90.00
_cell.angle_beta   90.00
_cell.angle_gamma   90.00
#
_symmetry.space_group_name_H-M   'P 1'
#
loop_
_entity.id
_entity.type
_entity.pdbx_description
1 polymer ?
#
loop_
_entity_poly.entity_id
_entity_poly.type
_entity_poly.pdbx_seq_one_letter_code
_entity_poly.pdbx_strand_id
1 'polypeptide(L)'
;MSYDDLLRESLGHGCNLPKAMEFLRAAGASPAEAARSVAEVTGLGDELARQTVRDSRAWSGPRSGMQLAGERRSWYGAIGQHGRSGHGASSVLPHLGRKAQTQAQHGTDQPAG
;
A
#
# COMPACT_ATOMS: atom_id res chain seq x y z
N MET A 1 -20.64 -12.59 17.42
CA MET A 1 -20.96 -11.72 16.28
C MET A 1 -20.63 -12.49 15.02
N SER A 2 -21.60 -12.70 14.12
CA SER A 2 -21.36 -13.43 12.87
C SER A 2 -20.68 -12.53 11.83
N TYR A 3 -20.12 -13.14 10.78
CA TYR A 3 -19.58 -12.39 9.65
C TYR A 3 -20.68 -11.63 8.89
N ASP A 4 -21.90 -12.17 8.88
CA ASP A 4 -23.06 -11.51 8.26
C ASP A 4 -23.45 -10.26 9.04
N ASP A 5 -23.42 -10.33 10.38
CA ASP A 5 -23.66 -9.17 11.24
C ASP A 5 -22.59 -8.08 11.02
N LEU A 6 -21.31 -8.48 10.95
CA LEU A 6 -20.21 -7.56 10.70
C LEU A 6 -20.32 -6.87 9.33
N LEU A 7 -20.73 -7.62 8.30
CA LEU A 7 -20.92 -7.10 6.96
C LEU A 7 -22.14 -6.15 6.91
N ARG A 8 -23.26 -6.53 7.54
CA ARG A 8 -24.46 -5.68 7.63
C ARG A 8 -24.21 -4.39 8.40
N GLU A 9 -23.51 -4.46 9.52
CA GLU A 9 -23.16 -3.29 10.33
C GLU A 9 -22.23 -2.35 9.54
N SER A 10 -21.20 -2.88 8.89
CA SER A 10 -20.29 -2.10 8.05
C SER A 10 -21.03 -1.37 6.92
N LEU A 11 -21.94 -2.06 6.22
CA LEU A 11 -22.77 -1.47 5.17
C LEU A 11 -23.76 -0.45 5.74
N GLY A 12 -24.33 -0.70 6.92
CA GLY A 12 -25.22 0.21 7.65
C GLY A 12 -24.53 1.51 8.07
N HIS A 13 -23.22 1.48 8.34
CA HIS A 13 -22.40 2.67 8.58
C HIS A 13 -22.01 3.43 7.29
N GLY A 14 -22.50 3.00 6.13
CA GLY A 14 -22.22 3.63 4.85
C GLY A 14 -20.88 3.22 4.23
N CYS A 15 -20.23 2.16 4.72
CA CYS A 15 -19.06 1.60 4.04
C CYS A 15 -19.48 0.98 2.71
N ASN A 16 -18.65 1.14 1.68
CA ASN A 16 -18.84 0.40 0.44
C ASN A 16 -18.46 -1.08 0.61
N LEU A 17 -19.00 -1.95 -0.26
CA LEU A 17 -18.77 -3.39 -0.21
C LEU A 17 -17.28 -3.78 -0.21
N PRO A 18 -16.39 -3.14 -1.02
CA PRO A 18 -14.95 -3.39 -0.94
C PRO A 18 -14.36 -3.14 0.45
N LYS A 19 -14.72 -2.03 1.10
CA LYS A 19 -14.23 -1.70 2.44
C LYS A 19 -14.81 -2.65 3.50
N ALA A 20 -16.08 -3.02 3.38
CA ALA A 20 -16.72 -3.99 4.26
C ALA A 20 -16.05 -5.38 4.20
N MET A 21 -15.64 -5.80 3.00
CA MET A 21 -14.85 -7.04 2.81
C MET A 21 -13.46 -7.00 3.47
N GLU A 22 -12.83 -5.82 3.60
CA GLU A 22 -11.57 -5.70 4.36
C GLU A 22 -11.77 -5.98 5.85
N PHE A 23 -12.92 -5.57 6.43
CA PHE A 23 -13.25 -5.87 7.81
C PHE A 23 -13.50 -7.36 8.03
N LEU A 24 -14.19 -8.03 7.11
CA LEU A 24 -14.35 -9.49 7.13
C LEU A 24 -13.00 -10.20 7.17
N ARG A 25 -12.06 -9.78 6.31
CA ARG A 25 -10.70 -10.31 6.32
C ARG A 25 -9.97 -10.04 7.63
N ALA A 26 -10.08 -8.83 8.17
CA ALA A 26 -9.45 -8.45 9.43
C ALA A 26 -10.01 -9.25 10.63
N ALA A 27 -11.30 -9.62 10.57
CA ALA A 27 -11.95 -10.49 11.55
C ALA A 27 -11.56 -11.97 11.42
N GLY A 28 -10.77 -12.34 10.42
CA GLY A 28 -10.28 -13.71 10.22
C GLY A 28 -11.11 -14.56 9.26
N ALA A 29 -12.06 -13.98 8.53
CA ALA A 29 -12.85 -14.73 7.56
C ALA A 29 -11.97 -15.30 6.43
N SER A 30 -12.18 -16.57 6.11
CA SER A 30 -11.64 -17.19 4.90
C SER A 30 -12.35 -16.64 3.65
N PRO A 31 -11.76 -16.76 2.45
CA PRO A 31 -12.41 -16.33 1.22
C PRO A 31 -13.78 -17.00 0.98
N ALA A 32 -13.94 -18.25 1.40
CA ALA A 32 -15.21 -18.98 1.26
C ALA A 32 -16.29 -18.45 2.21
N GLU A 33 -15.93 -18.17 3.46
CA GLU A 33 -16.83 -17.56 4.45
C GLU A 33 -17.24 -16.16 4.02
N ALA A 34 -16.28 -15.35 3.56
CA ALA A 34 -16.56 -14.02 3.05
C ALA A 34 -17.50 -14.04 1.83
N ALA A 35 -17.30 -14.98 0.90
CA ALA A 35 -18.17 -15.10 -0.27
C ALA A 35 -19.60 -15.50 0.12
N ARG A 36 -19.75 -16.40 1.10
CA ARG A 36 -21.06 -16.77 1.63
C ARG A 36 -21.76 -15.58 2.29
N SER A 37 -21.07 -14.85 3.16
CA SER A 37 -21.63 -13.66 3.80
C SER A 37 -21.99 -12.57 2.78
N VAL A 38 -21.17 -12.37 1.75
CA VAL A 38 -21.49 -11.44 0.66
C VAL A 38 -22.77 -11.89 -0.07
N ALA A 39 -22.89 -13.16 -0.43
CA ALA A 39 -24.09 -13.68 -1.10
C ALA A 39 -25.36 -13.49 -0.24
N GLU A 40 -25.29 -13.85 1.05
CA GLU A 40 -26.42 -13.76 1.98
C GLU A 40 -26.84 -12.32 2.29
N VAL A 41 -25.91 -11.37 2.36
CA VAL A 41 -26.20 -9.97 2.72
C VAL A 41 -26.58 -9.12 1.50
N THR A 42 -25.97 -9.35 0.35
CA THR A 42 -26.22 -8.54 -0.87
C THR A 42 -27.27 -9.16 -1.80
N GLY A 43 -27.63 -10.43 -1.58
CA GLY A 43 -28.49 -11.19 -2.49
C GLY A 43 -27.82 -11.55 -3.82
N LEU A 44 -26.49 -11.36 -3.93
CA LEU A 44 -25.74 -11.82 -5.09
C LEU A 44 -25.69 -13.35 -5.12
N GLY A 45 -25.79 -13.95 -6.30
CA GLY A 45 -25.61 -15.40 -6.44
C GLY A 45 -24.20 -15.83 -6.02
N ASP A 46 -24.08 -17.04 -5.48
CA ASP A 46 -22.85 -17.60 -4.90
C ASP A 46 -21.62 -17.43 -5.81
N GLU A 47 -21.78 -17.67 -7.11
CA GLU A 47 -20.66 -17.59 -8.06
C GLU A 47 -20.19 -16.14 -8.24
N LEU A 48 -21.12 -15.20 -8.29
CA LEU A 48 -20.81 -13.77 -8.41
C LEU A 48 -20.20 -13.23 -7.11
N ALA A 49 -20.66 -13.72 -5.95
CA ALA A 49 -20.07 -13.37 -4.66
C ALA A 49 -18.64 -13.88 -4.53
N ARG A 50 -18.36 -15.12 -4.95
CA ARG A 50 -16.99 -15.67 -5.00
C ARG A 50 -16.09 -14.86 -5.93
N GLN A 51 -16.60 -14.51 -7.11
CA GLN A 51 -15.85 -13.69 -8.07
C GLN A 51 -15.54 -12.31 -7.46
N THR A 52 -16.52 -11.67 -6.82
CA THR A 52 -16.37 -10.38 -6.15
C THR A 52 -15.29 -10.43 -5.05
N VAL A 53 -15.28 -11.49 -4.23
CA VAL A 53 -14.26 -11.69 -3.19
C VAL A 53 -12.88 -11.92 -3.78
N ARG A 54 -12.78 -12.69 -4.87
CA ARG A 54 -11.52 -12.92 -5.58
C ARG A 54 -10.96 -11.65 -6.21
N ASP A 55 -11.81 -10.85 -6.84
CA ASP A 55 -11.40 -9.61 -7.51
C ASP A 55 -11.09 -8.49 -6.51
N SER A 56 -11.69 -8.56 -5.33
CA SER A 56 -11.46 -7.60 -4.24
C SER A 56 -9.98 -7.53 -3.87
N ARG A 57 -9.49 -6.29 -3.69
CA ARG A 57 -8.15 -6.02 -3.14
C ARG A 57 -7.95 -6.66 -1.76
N ALA A 58 -9.04 -6.97 -1.05
CA ALA A 58 -8.99 -7.71 0.19
C ALA A 58 -8.35 -9.09 -0.01
N TRP A 59 -8.40 -9.76 -1.16
CA TRP A 59 -7.72 -11.06 -1.35
C TRP A 59 -6.84 -11.14 -2.60
N SER A 60 -7.00 -10.27 -3.60
CA SER A 60 -6.19 -10.27 -4.83
C SER A 60 -4.83 -9.58 -4.72
N GLY A 61 -4.65 -8.65 -3.78
CA GLY A 61 -3.45 -7.82 -3.70
C GLY A 61 -2.49 -8.21 -2.58
N PRO A 62 -1.17 -7.94 -2.73
CA PRO A 62 -0.27 -7.86 -1.57
C PRO A 62 -0.87 -6.86 -0.58
N ARG A 63 -0.85 -7.15 0.74
CA ARG A 63 -1.47 -6.33 1.82
C ARG A 63 -1.21 -4.84 1.55
N SER A 64 -2.17 -4.16 0.95
CA SER A 64 -2.03 -2.74 0.68
C SER A 64 -2.30 -1.99 1.98
N GLY A 65 -1.24 -1.46 2.58
CA GLY A 65 -1.37 -0.27 3.41
C GLY A 65 -1.57 -0.44 4.90
N MET A 66 -1.67 -1.65 5.47
CA MET A 66 -1.13 -1.80 6.81
C MET A 66 0.38 -1.91 6.64
N GLN A 67 1.03 -0.76 6.48
CA GLN A 67 2.33 -0.58 7.12
C GLN A 67 2.09 -1.09 8.54
N LEU A 68 2.52 -2.33 8.81
CA LEU A 68 3.00 -2.64 10.14
C LEU A 68 3.86 -1.43 10.48
N ALA A 69 3.48 -0.68 11.51
CA ALA A 69 4.39 0.21 12.20
C ALA A 69 5.50 -0.67 12.83
N GLY A 70 6.24 -1.34 11.96
CA GLY A 70 7.29 -2.31 12.18
C GLY A 70 8.57 -1.83 11.51
N GLU A 71 8.63 -0.53 11.17
CA GLU A 71 9.88 0.18 11.24
C GLU A 71 9.80 0.98 12.53
N ARG A 72 10.44 0.46 13.58
CA ARG A 72 10.91 1.30 14.68
C ARG A 72 11.67 2.43 14.00
N ARG A 73 11.00 3.56 13.78
CA ARG A 73 11.63 4.85 13.61
C ARG A 73 12.49 5.02 14.85
N SER A 74 13.76 4.63 14.75
CA SER A 74 14.78 5.02 15.71
C SER A 74 14.98 6.52 15.54
N TRP A 75 14.00 7.30 16.00
CA TRP A 75 14.21 8.68 16.40
C TRP A 75 14.92 8.65 17.75
N TYR A 76 16.16 8.15 17.76
CA TYR A 76 17.14 8.47 18.78
C TYR A 76 18.29 9.16 18.06
N GLY A 77 18.09 10.45 17.80
CA GLY A 77 19.11 11.30 17.22
C GLY A 77 19.04 12.76 17.66
N ALA A 78 18.19 13.13 18.61
CA ALA A 78 18.11 14.53 19.07
C ALA A 78 17.48 14.70 20.46
N ILE A 79 18.00 14.04 21.50
CA ILE A 79 17.81 14.55 22.88
C ILE A 79 19.14 14.41 23.61
N GLY A 80 19.85 15.53 23.74
CA GLY A 80 21.05 15.64 24.56
C GLY A 80 22.36 15.86 23.80
N GLN A 81 22.46 16.90 22.97
CA GLN A 81 23.76 17.54 22.70
C GLN A 81 23.63 19.05 22.91
N HIS A 82 23.13 19.42 24.09
CA HIS A 82 23.44 20.73 24.64
C HIS A 82 24.85 20.65 25.24
N GLY A 83 25.79 21.36 24.61
CA GLY A 83 27.06 21.73 25.22
C GLY A 83 28.30 21.19 24.53
N ARG A 84 28.75 21.88 23.47
CA ARG A 84 29.99 22.68 23.54
C ARG A 84 30.24 23.42 22.23
N SER A 85 30.53 24.70 22.40
CA SER A 85 30.92 25.69 21.41
C SER A 85 32.02 25.20 20.47
N GLY A 86 31.91 25.54 19.18
CA GLY A 86 33.00 25.31 18.23
C GLY A 86 32.64 25.56 16.77
N HIS A 87 32.63 26.84 16.37
CA HIS A 87 32.98 27.33 15.03
C HIS A 87 32.21 26.85 13.77
N GLY A 88 31.57 27.83 13.11
CA GLY A 88 31.63 27.95 11.65
C GLY A 88 30.37 27.56 10.88
N ALA A 89 29.41 28.49 10.78
CA ALA A 89 28.46 28.48 9.69
C ALA A 89 29.21 28.68 8.35
N SER A 90 29.00 27.78 7.39
CA SER A 90 29.34 28.02 5.98
C SER A 90 28.29 27.33 5.11
N SER A 91 27.37 28.14 4.60
CA SER A 91 26.35 27.79 3.62
C SER A 91 26.95 27.76 2.23
N VAL A 92 26.88 26.63 1.50
CA VAL A 92 27.04 26.59 0.02
C VAL A 92 26.22 25.43 -0.60
N LEU A 93 24.96 25.69 -0.96
CA LEU A 93 24.38 25.15 -2.22
C LEU A 93 25.04 25.97 -3.38
N PRO A 94 25.13 25.62 -4.70
CA PRO A 94 24.12 24.93 -5.53
C PRO A 94 24.61 24.39 -6.95
N HIS A 95 24.83 23.09 -7.26
CA HIS A 95 25.13 22.72 -8.68
C HIS A 95 24.94 21.29 -9.20
N LEU A 96 24.27 20.35 -8.51
CA LEU A 96 23.95 19.06 -9.17
C LEU A 96 22.66 19.16 -10.00
N GLY A 97 22.75 19.99 -11.04
CA GLY A 97 21.79 20.09 -12.13
C GLY A 97 21.89 18.89 -13.07
N ARG A 98 20.77 18.19 -13.21
CA ARG A 98 20.09 17.91 -14.49
C ARG A 98 21.00 17.63 -15.71
N LYS A 99 21.12 16.36 -16.11
CA LYS A 99 21.12 15.96 -17.53
C LYS A 99 20.31 14.67 -17.72
N ALA A 100 19.06 14.85 -18.16
CA ALA A 100 18.35 13.88 -18.98
C ALA A 100 18.79 14.08 -20.45
N GLN A 101 18.51 13.09 -21.31
CA GLN A 101 18.78 12.97 -22.75
C GLN A 101 20.18 12.47 -23.15
N THR A 102 20.39 11.59 -24.12
CA THR A 102 19.52 10.82 -25.04
C THR A 102 20.46 9.94 -25.89
N GLN A 103 20.06 8.69 -26.13
CA GLN A 103 20.33 7.81 -27.29
C GLN A 103 21.75 7.45 -27.80
N ALA A 104 21.73 6.19 -28.30
CA ALA A 104 22.39 5.66 -29.50
C ALA A 104 23.90 5.39 -29.39
N GLN A 105 24.28 4.12 -29.33
CA GLN A 105 24.47 3.22 -30.49
C GLN A 105 25.68 3.62 -31.35
N HIS A 106 26.64 2.69 -31.37
CA HIS A 106 27.17 2.06 -32.58
C HIS A 106 27.69 2.99 -33.69
N GLY A 107 28.99 2.89 -33.97
CA GLY A 107 29.57 3.51 -35.15
C GLY A 107 31.08 3.56 -35.15
N THR A 108 31.72 2.40 -35.02
CA THR A 108 33.01 2.19 -35.69
C THR A 108 32.75 2.20 -37.19
N ASP A 109 33.27 3.18 -37.91
CA ASP A 109 33.61 3.01 -39.33
C ASP A 109 34.72 3.99 -39.72
N GLN A 110 35.92 3.42 -39.90
CA GLN A 110 37.05 4.04 -40.60
C GLN A 110 36.81 3.91 -42.11
N PRO A 111 37.24 4.93 -42.88
CA PRO A 111 37.85 4.62 -44.16
C PRO A 111 39.17 5.38 -44.37
N ALA A 112 40.20 4.68 -44.84
CA ALA A 112 41.15 5.12 -45.86
C ALA A 112 42.26 4.07 -46.07
N GLY A 113 42.32 3.46 -47.25
CA GLY A 113 43.42 2.60 -47.69
C GLY A 113 43.00 1.52 -48.66
#